data_AF-A0A2G5VQS1-F1
#
_entry.id   AF-A0A2G5VQS1-F1
#
_cell.length_a   1.000
_cell.length_b   1.000
_cell.length_c   1.000
_cell.angle_alpha   90.00
_cell.angle_beta   90.00
_cell.angle_gamma   90.00
#
_symmetry.space_group_name_H-M   'P 1'
#
loop_
_entity.id
_entity.type
_entity.pdbx_description
1 polymer ?
#
loop_
_entity_poly.entity_id
_entity_poly.type
_entity_poly.pdbx_seq_one_letter_code
_entity_poly.pdbx_strand_id
1 'polypeptide(L)'
;MFFSGLTYQQKYDYVKKNYPQCLRWMAFDGFEAYDSSANPMIIVTGAGAFVFVFIIVWYCFSLGVHTMILLQRLRSHMSAQTYHMHRAALLNLSMQLALPGGLIIIPKNIILYITLTESLESQEIATNMMFLMGSHSMCQVTVMVMSNSVYRRVLKEKIWKILRIDILTNQQYGSSVEASERTNSFVRQAAAQTAIPVA
;
A
#
# COMPACT_ATOMS: atom_id res chain seq x y z
N MET A 1 18.31 28.12 -0.01
CA MET A 1 17.69 28.21 -1.35
C MET A 1 17.00 26.89 -1.56
N PHE A 2 15.68 26.81 -1.36
CA PHE A 2 14.94 25.58 -1.62
C PHE A 2 13.85 25.83 -2.68
N PHE A 3 13.59 24.76 -3.42
CA PHE A 3 13.12 24.51 -4.79
C PHE A 3 12.22 25.50 -5.57
N SER A 4 11.84 26.67 -5.06
CA SER A 4 11.05 27.66 -5.81
C SER A 4 11.88 28.64 -6.65
N GLY A 5 13.20 28.71 -6.47
CA GLY A 5 14.07 29.63 -7.20
C GLY A 5 13.87 31.13 -6.91
N LEU A 6 12.95 31.48 -5.99
CA LEU A 6 12.62 32.86 -5.62
C LEU A 6 13.39 33.32 -4.38
N THR A 7 13.78 34.59 -4.35
CA THR A 7 14.33 35.21 -3.12
C THR A 7 13.23 35.43 -2.08
N TYR A 8 13.59 35.55 -0.80
CA TYR A 8 12.61 35.77 0.29
C TYR A 8 11.75 37.03 0.05
N GLN A 9 12.36 38.11 -0.46
CA GLN A 9 11.65 39.36 -0.75
C GLN A 9 10.63 39.19 -1.88
N GLN A 10 11.02 38.52 -2.98
CA GLN A 10 10.10 38.21 -4.08
C GLN A 10 8.96 37.30 -3.63
N LYS A 11 9.26 36.31 -2.76
CA LYS A 11 8.25 35.44 -2.15
C LYS A 11 7.27 36.24 -1.29
N TYR A 12 7.78 37.16 -0.48
CA TYR A 12 6.97 38.01 0.38
C TYR A 12 6.06 38.93 -0.43
N ASP A 13 6.59 39.58 -1.48
CA ASP A 13 5.83 40.48 -2.33
C ASP A 13 4.76 39.73 -3.15
N TYR A 14 5.08 38.52 -3.64
CA TYR A 14 4.12 37.64 -4.31
C TYR A 14 2.98 37.21 -3.38
N VAL A 15 3.31 36.73 -2.17
CA VAL A 15 2.31 36.30 -1.18
C VAL A 15 1.48 37.49 -0.70
N LYS A 16 2.10 38.65 -0.46
CA LYS A 16 1.38 39.88 -0.06
C LYS A 16 0.37 40.33 -1.11
N LYS A 17 0.70 40.16 -2.39
CA LYS A 17 -0.16 40.57 -3.52
C LYS A 17 -1.30 39.59 -3.79
N ASN A 18 -1.03 38.29 -3.80
CA ASN A 18 -1.99 37.27 -4.25
C ASN A 18 -2.70 36.55 -3.09
N TYR A 19 -2.03 36.40 -1.95
CA TYR A 19 -2.50 35.60 -0.80
C TYR A 19 -2.18 36.28 0.55
N PRO A 20 -2.68 37.51 0.80
CA PRO A 20 -2.35 38.27 2.01
C PRO A 20 -2.69 37.52 3.31
N GLN A 21 -3.69 36.65 3.29
CA GLN A 21 -4.08 35.78 4.40
C GLN A 21 -2.96 34.79 4.82
N CYS A 22 -2.07 34.42 3.91
CA CYS A 22 -0.96 33.49 4.16
C CYS A 22 0.32 34.18 4.65
N LEU A 23 0.32 35.51 4.79
CA LEU A 23 1.51 36.26 5.24
C LEU A 23 2.01 35.80 6.61
N ARG A 24 1.10 35.41 7.51
CA ARG A 24 1.48 34.87 8.83
C ARG A 24 2.32 33.59 8.72
N TRP A 25 2.15 32.83 7.63
CA TRP A 25 2.82 31.54 7.44
C TRP A 25 4.24 31.71 6.89
N MET A 26 4.56 32.88 6.31
CA MET A 26 5.92 33.25 5.91
C MET A 26 6.93 33.26 7.07
N ALA A 27 6.44 33.36 8.32
CA ALA A 27 7.27 33.29 9.52
C ALA A 27 7.83 31.88 9.79
N PHE A 28 7.29 30.84 9.13
CA PHE A 28 7.80 29.48 9.25
C PHE A 28 8.75 29.16 8.09
N ASP A 29 9.93 28.64 8.43
CA ASP A 29 10.98 28.30 7.44
C ASP A 29 10.55 27.25 6.40
N GLY A 30 9.52 26.45 6.71
CA GLY A 30 8.96 25.43 5.81
C GLY A 30 7.90 25.94 4.84
N PHE A 31 7.47 27.20 4.92
CA PHE A 31 6.46 27.74 4.01
C PHE A 31 7.10 28.12 2.67
N GLU A 32 6.71 27.47 1.59
CA GLU A 32 7.18 27.80 0.23
C GLU A 32 6.00 28.23 -0.64
N ALA A 33 6.18 29.37 -1.32
CA ALA A 33 5.25 29.85 -2.34
C ALA A 33 5.91 29.64 -3.70
N TYR A 34 5.17 29.01 -4.60
CA TYR A 34 5.59 28.72 -5.95
C TYR A 34 4.79 29.61 -6.90
N ASP A 35 5.50 30.33 -7.77
CA ASP A 35 4.88 31.08 -8.85
C ASP A 35 4.85 30.20 -10.11
N SER A 36 3.64 29.81 -10.51
CA SER A 36 3.32 29.00 -11.69
C SER A 36 3.90 29.59 -12.98
N SER A 37 4.00 30.92 -13.06
CA SER A 37 4.52 31.65 -14.22
C SER A 37 6.05 31.71 -14.24
N ALA A 38 6.70 31.71 -13.08
CA ALA A 38 8.14 31.76 -12.95
C ALA A 38 8.80 30.38 -13.13
N ASN A 39 8.11 29.29 -12.78
CA ASN A 39 8.65 27.93 -12.86
C ASN A 39 7.69 26.95 -13.57
N PRO A 40 7.70 26.92 -14.93
CA PRO A 40 6.87 26.00 -15.69
C PRO A 40 7.21 24.52 -15.42
N MET A 41 8.39 24.23 -14.85
CA MET A 41 8.81 22.88 -14.46
C MET A 41 7.84 22.20 -13.49
N ILE A 42 7.09 22.94 -12.69
CA ILE A 42 6.10 22.39 -11.75
C ILE A 42 4.95 21.73 -12.53
N ILE A 43 4.46 22.41 -13.57
CA ILE A 43 3.38 21.92 -14.44
C ILE A 43 3.87 20.71 -15.24
N VAL A 44 5.07 20.81 -15.82
CA VAL A 44 5.68 19.71 -16.61
C VAL A 44 5.91 18.47 -15.73
N THR A 45 6.42 18.64 -14.52
CA THR A 45 6.66 17.53 -13.59
C THR A 45 5.34 16.92 -13.11
N GLY A 46 4.32 17.76 -12.83
CA GLY A 46 2.98 17.30 -12.48
C GLY A 46 2.33 16.47 -13.58
N ALA A 47 2.37 16.96 -14.82
CA ALA A 47 1.83 16.25 -15.99
C ALA A 47 2.62 14.97 -16.30
N GLY A 48 3.95 15.01 -16.22
CA GLY A 48 4.81 13.83 -16.41
C GLY A 48 4.54 12.75 -15.35
N ALA A 49 4.39 13.15 -14.09
CA ALA A 49 4.05 12.23 -13.01
C ALA A 49 2.66 11.61 -13.19
N PHE A 50 1.70 12.35 -13.77
CA PHE A 50 0.37 11.82 -14.09
C PHE A 50 0.44 10.72 -15.16
N VAL A 51 1.10 10.99 -16.28
CA VAL A 51 1.27 10.03 -17.38
C VAL A 51 2.01 8.78 -16.91
N PHE A 52 3.08 8.95 -16.12
CA PHE A 52 3.85 7.82 -15.59
C PHE A 52 3.01 6.91 -14.69
N VAL A 53 2.24 7.50 -13.76
CA VAL A 53 1.33 6.72 -12.89
C VAL A 53 0.28 5.98 -13.73
N PHE A 54 -0.28 6.63 -14.75
CA PHE A 54 -1.25 6.00 -15.64
C PHE A 54 -0.68 4.76 -16.34
N ILE A 55 0.54 4.85 -16.89
CA ILE A 55 1.23 3.73 -17.54
C ILE A 55 1.44 2.57 -16.56
N ILE A 56 1.94 2.86 -15.35
CA ILE A 56 2.18 1.82 -14.33
C ILE A 56 0.89 1.12 -13.94
N VAL A 57 -0.19 1.87 -13.70
CA VAL A 57 -1.48 1.30 -13.30
C VAL A 57 -2.03 0.41 -14.40
N TRP A 58 -1.97 0.86 -15.66
CA TRP A 58 -2.43 0.07 -16.80
C TRP A 58 -1.61 -1.22 -16.97
N TYR A 59 -0.29 -1.13 -16.82
CA TYR A 59 0.60 -2.28 -16.87
C TYR A 59 0.28 -3.30 -15.76
N CYS A 60 0.17 -2.85 -14.51
CA CYS A 60 -0.18 -3.71 -13.37
C CYS A 60 -1.57 -4.35 -13.52
N PHE A 61 -2.53 -3.61 -14.06
CA PHE A 61 -3.87 -4.14 -14.34
C PHE A 61 -3.82 -5.24 -15.42
N SER A 62 -3.10 -4.99 -16.52
CA SER A 62 -2.90 -5.97 -17.58
C SER A 62 -2.24 -7.25 -17.05
N LEU A 63 -1.17 -7.12 -16.25
CA LEU A 63 -0.52 -8.25 -15.58
C LEU A 63 -1.47 -9.02 -14.67
N GLY A 64 -2.29 -8.32 -13.88
CA GLY A 64 -3.28 -8.95 -13.00
C GLY A 64 -4.29 -9.80 -13.76
N VAL A 65 -4.84 -9.25 -14.86
CA VAL A 65 -5.77 -9.98 -15.74
C VAL A 65 -5.09 -11.18 -16.39
N HIS A 66 -3.88 -11.01 -16.92
CA HIS A 66 -3.12 -12.08 -17.57
C HIS A 66 -2.82 -13.23 -16.60
N THR A 67 -2.45 -12.90 -15.36
CA THR A 67 -2.15 -13.88 -14.32
C THR A 67 -3.43 -14.63 -13.89
N MET A 68 -4.56 -13.94 -13.80
CA MET A 68 -5.85 -14.57 -13.50
C MET A 68 -6.29 -15.56 -14.61
N ILE A 69 -6.14 -15.17 -15.88
CA ILE A 69 -6.44 -16.06 -17.03
C ILE A 69 -5.54 -17.30 -17.00
N LEU A 70 -4.24 -17.11 -16.75
CA LEU A 70 -3.28 -18.21 -16.65
C LEU A 70 -3.66 -19.19 -15.52
N LEU A 71 -4.08 -18.66 -14.36
CA LEU A 71 -4.53 -19.47 -13.23
C LEU A 71 -5.80 -20.27 -13.54
N GLN A 72 -6.72 -19.71 -14.32
CA GLN A 72 -7.89 -20.46 -14.78
C GLN A 72 -7.52 -21.59 -15.74
N ARG A 73 -6.55 -21.39 -16.62
CA ARG A 73 -6.05 -22.45 -17.54
C ARG A 73 -5.32 -23.56 -16.79
N LEU A 74 -4.53 -23.21 -15.77
CA LEU A 74 -3.78 -24.17 -14.95
C LEU A 74 -4.66 -24.90 -13.91
N ARG A 75 -5.96 -24.58 -13.82
CA ARG A 75 -6.88 -25.19 -12.86
C ARG A 75 -6.91 -26.73 -12.97
N SER A 76 -6.85 -27.29 -14.17
CA SER A 76 -6.90 -28.74 -14.40
C SER A 76 -5.66 -29.48 -13.88
N HIS A 77 -4.53 -28.78 -13.71
CA HIS A 77 -3.25 -29.35 -13.27
C HIS A 77 -3.02 -29.18 -11.76
N MET A 78 -3.92 -28.53 -11.03
CA MET A 78 -3.77 -28.23 -9.61
C MET A 78 -4.85 -28.90 -8.77
N SER A 79 -4.47 -29.28 -7.55
CA SER A 79 -5.45 -29.70 -6.54
C SER A 79 -6.39 -28.53 -6.19
N ALA A 80 -7.63 -28.85 -5.81
CA ALA A 80 -8.63 -27.84 -5.43
C ALA A 80 -8.10 -26.91 -4.31
N GLN A 81 -7.38 -27.46 -3.33
CA GLN A 81 -6.83 -26.70 -2.21
C GLN A 81 -5.77 -25.68 -2.67
N THR A 82 -4.82 -26.09 -3.52
CA THR A 82 -3.79 -25.20 -4.08
C THR A 82 -4.40 -24.09 -4.93
N TYR A 83 -5.42 -24.42 -5.73
CA TYR A 83 -6.16 -23.43 -6.53
C TYR A 83 -6.86 -22.38 -5.67
N HIS A 84 -7.50 -22.78 -4.57
CA HIS A 84 -8.14 -21.83 -3.64
C HIS A 84 -7.13 -20.90 -2.98
N MET A 85 -5.95 -21.39 -2.60
CA MET A 85 -4.88 -20.55 -2.05
C MET A 85 -4.37 -19.53 -3.07
N HIS A 86 -4.08 -19.94 -4.30
CA HIS A 86 -3.63 -19.02 -5.34
C HIS A 86 -4.69 -17.98 -5.73
N ARG A 87 -5.95 -18.39 -5.84
CA ARG A 87 -7.06 -17.45 -6.12
C ARG A 87 -7.22 -16.42 -5.00
N ALA A 88 -7.12 -16.84 -3.74
CA ALA A 88 -7.19 -15.92 -2.61
C ALA A 88 -6.00 -14.95 -2.59
N ALA A 89 -4.79 -15.43 -2.89
CA ALA A 89 -3.60 -14.60 -2.99
C ALA A 89 -3.72 -13.55 -4.11
N LEU A 90 -4.22 -13.93 -5.29
CA LEU A 90 -4.48 -13.00 -6.38
C LEU A 90 -5.50 -11.93 -6.01
N LEU A 91 -6.63 -12.32 -5.39
CA LEU A 91 -7.65 -11.36 -4.96
C LEU A 91 -7.09 -10.35 -3.95
N ASN A 92 -6.28 -10.82 -2.99
CA ASN A 92 -5.63 -9.94 -2.03
C ASN A 92 -4.66 -8.97 -2.72
N LEU A 93 -3.86 -9.45 -3.66
CA LEU A 93 -2.95 -8.62 -4.45
C LEU A 93 -3.71 -7.58 -5.29
N SER A 94 -4.80 -7.97 -5.93
CA SER A 94 -5.66 -7.06 -6.70
C SER A 94 -6.26 -5.97 -5.82
N MET A 95 -6.72 -6.31 -4.62
CA MET A 95 -7.24 -5.32 -3.66
C MET A 95 -6.15 -4.37 -3.16
N GLN A 96 -4.94 -4.87 -2.93
CA GLN A 96 -3.79 -4.06 -2.53
C GLN A 96 -3.31 -3.10 -3.63
N LEU A 97 -3.59 -3.41 -4.90
CA LEU A 97 -3.35 -2.50 -6.03
C LEU A 97 -4.51 -1.50 -6.21
N ALA A 98 -5.76 -1.98 -6.10
CA ALA A 98 -6.95 -1.17 -6.31
C ALA A 98 -7.11 -0.08 -5.25
N LEU A 99 -6.80 -0.37 -3.98
CA LEU A 99 -6.91 0.58 -2.88
C LEU A 99 -6.03 1.82 -3.04
N PRO A 100 -4.69 1.73 -3.21
CA PRO A 100 -3.87 2.90 -3.48
C PRO A 100 -4.23 3.52 -4.84
N GLY A 101 -4.69 2.72 -5.81
CA GLY A 101 -5.28 3.25 -7.04
C GLY A 101 -6.40 4.26 -6.77
N GLY A 102 -7.38 3.90 -5.93
CA GLY A 102 -8.46 4.82 -5.55
C GLY A 102 -8.02 5.93 -4.59
N LEU A 103 -7.38 5.55 -3.48
CA LEU A 103 -7.09 6.45 -2.35
C LEU A 103 -5.87 7.34 -2.53
N ILE A 104 -4.99 7.07 -3.52
CA ILE A 104 -3.84 7.94 -3.81
C ILE A 104 -4.05 8.66 -5.13
N ILE A 105 -4.42 7.96 -6.20
CA ILE A 105 -4.47 8.57 -7.53
C ILE A 105 -5.61 9.60 -7.62
N ILE A 106 -6.81 9.27 -7.13
CA ILE A 106 -7.95 10.18 -7.20
C ILE A 106 -7.70 11.45 -6.36
N PRO A 107 -7.31 11.35 -5.07
CA PRO A 107 -7.03 12.55 -4.27
C PRO A 107 -5.88 13.39 -4.86
N LYS A 108 -4.82 12.75 -5.35
CA LYS A 108 -3.70 13.44 -6.01
C LYS A 108 -4.16 14.24 -7.23
N ASN A 109 -5.05 13.68 -8.07
CA ASN A 109 -5.57 14.40 -9.24
C ASN A 109 -6.43 15.60 -8.86
N ILE A 110 -7.25 15.47 -7.81
CA ILE A 110 -8.07 16.57 -7.30
C ILE A 110 -7.16 17.69 -6.75
N ILE A 111 -6.13 17.34 -5.98
CA ILE A 111 -5.14 18.31 -5.46
C ILE A 111 -4.42 19.01 -6.61
N LEU A 112 -3.95 18.27 -7.62
CA LEU A 112 -3.28 18.84 -8.78
C LEU A 112 -4.21 19.80 -9.55
N TYR A 113 -5.46 19.41 -9.77
CA TYR A 113 -6.45 20.25 -10.45
C TYR A 113 -6.72 21.58 -9.70
N ILE A 114 -6.93 21.50 -8.38
CA ILE A 114 -7.14 22.69 -7.54
C ILE A 114 -5.90 23.59 -7.56
N THR A 115 -4.71 22.99 -7.52
CA THR A 115 -3.43 23.72 -7.57
C THR A 115 -3.25 24.44 -8.91
N LEU A 116 -3.57 23.78 -10.04
CA LEU A 116 -3.48 24.37 -11.38
C LEU A 116 -4.51 25.48 -11.63
N THR A 117 -5.68 25.38 -11.01
CA THR A 117 -6.77 26.36 -11.17
C THR A 117 -6.62 27.53 -10.19
N GLU A 118 -5.65 27.49 -9.27
CA GLU A 118 -5.41 28.50 -8.22
C GLU A 118 -6.69 28.86 -7.41
N SER A 119 -7.62 27.91 -7.27
CA SER A 119 -8.92 28.14 -6.63
C SER A 119 -8.79 28.16 -5.11
N LEU A 120 -8.89 29.35 -4.53
CA LEU A 120 -8.83 29.58 -3.08
C LEU A 120 -9.97 28.90 -2.32
N GLU A 121 -11.18 28.92 -2.85
CA GLU A 121 -12.36 28.32 -2.21
C GLU A 121 -12.27 26.79 -2.11
N SER A 122 -11.50 26.16 -3.01
CA SER A 122 -11.34 24.71 -3.05
C SER A 122 -10.18 24.18 -2.20
N GLN A 123 -9.44 25.05 -1.48
CA GLN A 123 -8.30 24.61 -0.67
C GLN A 123 -8.69 23.71 0.50
N GLU A 124 -9.89 23.87 1.05
CA GLU A 124 -10.43 22.95 2.07
C GLU A 124 -10.55 21.53 1.51
N ILE A 125 -11.06 21.40 0.28
CA ILE A 125 -11.17 20.11 -0.42
C ILE A 125 -9.78 19.52 -0.65
N ALA A 126 -8.80 20.32 -1.10
CA ALA A 126 -7.43 19.86 -1.30
C ALA A 126 -6.80 19.32 0.00
N THR A 127 -7.05 19.99 1.13
CA THR A 127 -6.57 19.57 2.44
C THR A 127 -7.22 18.25 2.89
N ASN A 128 -8.54 18.13 2.74
CA ASN A 128 -9.26 16.88 3.05
C ASN A 128 -8.80 15.71 2.16
N MET A 129 -8.49 15.98 0.89
CA MET A 129 -7.93 14.99 -0.03
C MET A 129 -6.52 14.54 0.40
N MET A 130 -5.72 15.43 0.97
CA MET A 130 -4.40 15.07 1.51
C MET A 130 -4.51 14.15 2.73
N PHE A 131 -5.48 14.39 3.61
CA PHE A 131 -5.80 13.46 4.71
C PHE A 131 -6.27 12.10 4.18
N LEU A 132 -7.14 12.09 3.17
CA LEU A 132 -7.60 10.85 2.54
C LEU A 132 -6.43 10.09 1.91
N MET A 133 -5.51 10.79 1.24
CA MET A 133 -4.29 10.20 0.70
C MET A 133 -3.42 9.59 1.81
N GLY A 134 -3.25 10.26 2.95
CA GLY A 134 -2.52 9.70 4.09
C GLY A 134 -3.15 8.44 4.67
N SER A 135 -4.48 8.32 4.63
CA SER A 135 -5.23 7.18 5.18
C SER A 135 -5.05 5.86 4.40
N HIS A 136 -4.47 5.89 3.19
CA HIS A 136 -4.34 4.70 2.34
C HIS A 136 -3.59 3.55 3.03
N SER A 137 -2.55 3.86 3.82
CA SER A 137 -1.73 2.88 4.54
C SER A 137 -2.56 2.09 5.55
N MET A 138 -3.42 2.78 6.32
CA MET A 138 -4.34 2.14 7.27
C MET A 138 -5.34 1.24 6.56
N CYS A 139 -5.88 1.69 5.42
CA CYS A 139 -6.82 0.91 4.61
C CYS A 139 -6.17 -0.35 4.03
N GLN A 140 -4.94 -0.24 3.52
CA GLN A 140 -4.18 -1.38 2.98
C GLN A 140 -3.92 -2.45 4.04
N VAL A 141 -3.48 -2.05 5.24
CA VAL A 141 -3.26 -2.98 6.35
C VAL A 141 -4.56 -3.67 6.75
N THR A 142 -5.66 -2.92 6.83
CA THR A 142 -6.98 -3.46 7.16
C THR A 142 -7.42 -4.52 6.15
N VAL A 143 -7.28 -4.26 4.86
CA VAL A 143 -7.64 -5.21 3.81
C VAL A 143 -6.74 -6.43 3.78
N MET A 144 -5.44 -6.29 4.05
CA MET A 144 -4.52 -7.42 4.17
C MET A 144 -4.93 -8.35 5.33
N VAL A 145 -5.27 -7.77 6.48
CA VAL A 145 -5.75 -8.50 7.66
C VAL A 145 -7.08 -9.18 7.35
N MET A 146 -8.02 -8.50 6.70
CA MET A 146 -9.33 -9.05 6.36
C MET A 146 -9.29 -10.12 5.27
N SER A 147 -8.40 -10.00 4.27
CA SER A 147 -8.37 -10.90 3.11
C SER A 147 -7.69 -12.25 3.40
N ASN A 148 -6.79 -12.30 4.38
CA ASN A 148 -6.00 -13.49 4.66
C ASN A 148 -6.47 -14.20 5.94
N SER A 149 -6.88 -15.47 5.80
CA SER A 149 -7.38 -16.29 6.91
C SER A 149 -6.36 -16.53 8.02
N VAL A 150 -5.06 -16.58 7.69
CA VAL A 150 -3.97 -16.78 8.66
C VAL A 150 -3.83 -15.55 9.54
N TYR A 151 -3.82 -14.35 8.94
CA TYR A 151 -3.75 -13.09 9.71
C TYR A 151 -4.97 -12.91 10.61
N ARG A 152 -6.18 -13.21 10.11
CA ARG A 152 -7.39 -13.17 10.95
C ARG A 152 -7.32 -14.14 12.13
N ARG A 153 -6.79 -15.34 11.93
CA ARG A 153 -6.67 -16.35 13.00
C ARG A 153 -5.71 -15.86 14.09
N VAL A 154 -4.50 -15.42 13.70
CA VAL A 154 -3.49 -14.90 14.64
C VAL A 154 -4.00 -13.66 15.37
N LEU A 155 -4.69 -12.76 14.67
CA LEU A 155 -5.28 -11.57 15.28
C LEU A 155 -6.37 -11.94 16.29
N LYS A 156 -7.26 -12.87 15.95
CA LYS A 156 -8.28 -13.38 16.89
C LYS A 156 -7.64 -14.01 18.13
N GLU A 157 -6.64 -14.87 17.96
CA GLU A 157 -5.93 -15.50 19.08
C GLU A 157 -5.26 -14.47 19.99
N LYS A 158 -4.63 -13.43 19.42
CA LYS A 158 -4.00 -12.35 20.20
C LYS A 158 -5.03 -11.47 20.91
N ILE A 159 -6.11 -11.08 20.23
CA ILE A 159 -7.21 -10.30 20.82
C ILE A 159 -7.85 -11.09 21.97
N TRP A 160 -8.06 -12.39 21.78
CA TRP A 160 -8.69 -13.24 22.80
C TRP A 160 -7.82 -13.40 24.05
N LYS A 161 -6.50 -13.55 23.86
CA LYS A 161 -5.49 -13.52 24.93
C LYS A 161 -5.45 -12.18 25.67
N ILE A 162 -5.47 -11.07 24.92
CA ILE A 162 -5.46 -9.70 25.50
C ILE A 162 -6.75 -9.44 26.30
N LEU A 163 -7.90 -9.91 25.81
CA LEU A 163 -9.19 -9.79 26.49
C LEU A 163 -9.36 -10.75 27.67
N ARG A 164 -8.33 -11.55 28.04
CA ARG A 164 -8.32 -12.46 29.21
C ARG A 164 -9.51 -13.44 29.29
N ILE A 165 -10.13 -13.78 28.16
CA ILE A 165 -11.17 -14.83 28.10
C ILE A 165 -10.51 -16.24 28.03
N ASP A 166 -9.25 -16.37 28.42
CA ASP A 166 -8.56 -17.67 28.50
C ASP A 166 -8.88 -18.45 29.79
N ILE A 167 -9.63 -17.87 30.74
CA ILE A 167 -10.02 -18.57 31.99
C ILE A 167 -11.18 -19.55 31.78
N LEU A 168 -11.99 -19.41 30.71
CA LEU A 168 -13.19 -20.26 30.53
C LEU A 168 -13.10 -21.30 29.40
N THR A 169 -12.11 -21.23 28.51
CA THR A 169 -12.05 -22.12 27.34
C THR A 169 -10.95 -23.19 27.43
N ASN A 170 -10.04 -23.09 28.39
CA ASN A 170 -8.92 -24.02 28.54
C ASN A 170 -9.27 -25.35 29.26
N GLN A 171 -10.54 -25.57 29.65
CA GLN A 171 -10.97 -26.84 30.26
C GLN A 171 -11.49 -27.89 29.26
N GLN A 172 -11.61 -27.60 27.96
CA GLN A 172 -12.33 -28.49 27.02
C GLN A 172 -11.63 -28.81 25.70
N TYR A 173 -10.30 -28.82 25.67
CA TYR A 173 -9.54 -29.41 24.56
C TYR A 173 -8.51 -30.45 25.06
N GLY A 174 -9.00 -31.41 25.85
CA GLY A 174 -8.35 -32.70 26.01
C GLY A 174 -8.79 -33.65 24.89
N SER A 175 -8.09 -33.61 23.76
CA SER A 175 -8.11 -34.71 22.78
C SER A 175 -6.76 -34.75 22.08
N SER A 176 -5.97 -35.73 22.48
CA SER A 176 -4.62 -36.02 22.02
C SER A 176 -4.63 -36.49 20.57
N VAL A 177 -4.19 -35.65 19.64
CA VAL A 177 -3.58 -36.10 18.38
C VAL A 177 -2.40 -35.20 18.08
N GLU A 178 -1.21 -35.76 18.27
CA GLU A 178 0.08 -35.18 17.94
C GLU A 178 0.15 -34.94 16.42
N ALA A 179 0.63 -33.76 16.00
CA ALA A 179 0.80 -33.46 14.58
C ALA A 179 1.88 -34.37 14.00
N SER A 180 1.50 -35.28 13.09
CA SER A 180 2.44 -36.11 12.35
C SER A 180 3.46 -35.22 11.63
N GLU A 181 4.67 -35.14 12.18
CA GLU A 181 5.82 -34.60 11.48
C GLU A 181 6.10 -35.51 10.28
N ARG A 182 5.86 -34.99 9.09
CA ARG A 182 6.24 -35.63 7.83
C ARG A 182 7.75 -35.60 7.73
N THR A 183 8.39 -36.59 8.36
CA THR A 183 9.84 -36.78 8.35
C THR A 183 10.25 -37.03 6.90
N ASN A 184 11.01 -36.11 6.31
CA ASN A 184 11.70 -36.32 5.04
C ASN A 184 12.81 -37.38 5.26
N SER A 185 12.42 -38.65 5.33
CA SER A 185 13.31 -39.81 5.52
C SER A 185 14.24 -40.08 4.33
N PHE A 186 14.02 -39.43 3.18
CA PHE A 186 14.84 -39.60 1.98
C PHE A 186 16.19 -38.86 2.01
N VAL A 187 16.39 -37.88 2.91
CA VAL A 187 17.67 -37.16 2.98
C VAL A 187 18.67 -37.82 3.95
N ARG A 188 18.19 -38.60 4.93
CA ARG A 188 19.08 -39.26 5.92
C ARG A 188 19.74 -40.53 5.40
N GLN A 189 19.11 -41.26 4.47
CA GLN A 189 19.69 -42.50 3.93
C GLN A 189 20.86 -42.24 2.96
N ALA A 190 20.88 -41.10 2.27
CA ALA A 190 21.99 -40.72 1.40
C ALA A 190 23.27 -40.34 2.18
N ALA A 191 23.14 -39.82 3.39
CA ALA A 191 24.27 -39.45 4.24
C ALA A 191 24.87 -40.62 5.05
N ALA A 192 24.13 -41.74 5.18
CA ALA A 192 24.55 -42.89 5.98
C ALA A 192 25.36 -43.95 5.20
N GLN A 193 25.40 -43.89 3.86
CA GLN A 193 26.09 -44.88 3.02
C GLN A 193 27.55 -44.53 2.68
N THR A 194 28.06 -43.35 3.05
CA THR A 194 29.44 -42.92 2.72
C THR A 194 30.47 -43.11 3.82
N ALA A 195 30.13 -43.76 4.94
CA ALA A 195 31.08 -44.06 6.02
C ALA A 195 31.38 -45.58 6.09
N ILE A 196 32.17 -46.08 5.14
CA ILE A 196 32.82 -47.40 5.24
C ILE A 196 34.18 -47.18 5.93
N PRO A 197 34.51 -47.87 7.03
CA PRO A 197 35.84 -47.82 7.61
C PRO A 197 36.78 -48.73 6.79
N VAL A 198 37.87 -48.16 6.27
CA VAL A 198 39.01 -48.94 5.75
C VAL A 198 39.92 -49.25 6.94
N ALA A 199 40.33 -50.51 7.01
CA ALA A 199 41.18 -51.14 8.02
C ALA A 199 42.54 -50.46 8.19
#